data_AF-A0A7J7QVY2-F1
#
_entry.id   AF-A0A7J7QVY2-F1
#
_cell.length_a   1.000
_cell.length_b   1.000
_cell.length_c   1.000
_cell.angle_alpha   90.00
_cell.angle_beta   90.00
_cell.angle_gamma   90.00
#
_symmetry.space_group_name_H-M   'P 1'
#
loop_
_entity.id
_entity.type
_entity.pdbx_description
1 polymer ?
#
loop_
_entity_poly.entity_id
_entity_poly.type
_entity_poly.pdbx_seq_one_letter_code
_entity_poly.pdbx_strand_id
1 'polypeptide(L)'
;MVTVGPRDLCYQRASGAWKVQAVGSERPGKPICAVGHGVAALCCATNEDRSWVFQGYSVTGPSVYELVRAPGFARLPLIVEDFVKDAGAGFSASEPDAVHVVLDRHLVTGQNAGSTVPAVQNLLFLCGSRK
;
A
#
# COMPACT_ATOMS: atom_id res chain seq x y z
N MET A 1 12.06 -1.13 -0.33
CA MET A 1 11.14 -0.89 -1.47
C MET A 1 11.66 -1.72 -2.63
N VAL A 2 11.03 -2.85 -2.95
CA VAL A 2 11.43 -3.65 -4.13
C VAL A 2 10.79 -2.97 -5.33
N THR A 3 11.53 -2.06 -5.96
CA THR A 3 11.14 -1.41 -7.21
C THR A 3 11.49 -2.34 -8.36
N VAL A 4 10.49 -2.77 -9.12
CA VAL A 4 10.70 -3.41 -10.41
C VAL A 4 10.83 -2.29 -11.44
N GLY A 5 12.04 -2.05 -11.94
CA GLY A 5 12.29 -1.25 -13.14
C GLY A 5 12.36 0.28 -12.95
N PRO A 6 13.22 0.97 -13.71
CA PRO A 6 13.54 2.40 -13.56
C PRO A 6 12.41 3.38 -14.00
N ARG A 7 11.14 2.95 -14.05
CA ARG A 7 10.02 3.79 -14.47
C ARG A 7 8.72 3.61 -13.67
N ASP A 8 8.70 2.79 -12.62
CA ASP A 8 7.44 2.44 -11.97
C ASP A 8 7.50 2.77 -10.46
N LEU A 9 6.96 3.97 -10.15
CA LEU A 9 6.34 4.46 -8.90
C LEU A 9 6.99 5.55 -8.03
N CYS A 10 6.15 6.57 -7.80
CA CYS A 10 6.09 7.59 -6.76
C CYS A 10 7.27 8.56 -6.59
N TYR A 11 7.57 9.32 -7.65
CA TYR A 11 7.79 10.78 -7.66
C TYR A 11 8.35 11.13 -9.05
N GLN A 12 7.51 11.49 -10.01
CA GLN A 12 8.00 12.03 -11.29
C GLN A 12 7.75 13.54 -11.34
N ARG A 13 8.85 14.30 -11.44
CA ARG A 13 8.83 15.75 -11.66
C ARG A 13 8.48 16.01 -13.12
N ALA A 14 7.22 16.30 -13.42
CA ALA A 14 6.80 16.85 -14.70
C ALA A 14 6.45 18.34 -14.54
N SER A 15 7.28 19.21 -15.12
CA SER A 15 6.93 20.59 -15.48
C SER A 15 6.47 21.54 -14.35
N GLY A 16 6.93 21.33 -13.11
CA GLY A 16 6.78 22.30 -12.03
C GLY A 16 5.45 22.28 -11.26
N ALA A 17 4.58 21.28 -11.50
CA ALA A 17 3.36 21.07 -10.73
C ALA A 17 3.30 19.63 -10.21
N TRP A 18 3.01 19.48 -8.91
CA TRP A 18 2.83 18.17 -8.27
C TRP A 18 1.56 17.52 -8.81
N LYS A 19 1.72 16.54 -9.69
CA LYS A 19 0.63 15.64 -10.10
C LYS A 19 0.89 14.27 -9.50
N VAL A 20 0.06 13.91 -8.54
CA VAL A 20 -0.01 12.55 -8.02
C VAL A 20 -0.91 11.78 -8.97
N GLN A 21 -0.32 10.93 -9.79
CA GLN A 21 -1.09 9.98 -10.59
C GLN A 21 -0.88 8.61 -9.97
N ALA A 22 -1.98 8.06 -9.44
CA ALA A 22 -2.17 6.64 -9.20
C ALA A 22 -1.48 5.81 -10.28
N VAL A 23 -1.00 4.61 -9.94
CA VAL A 23 -0.85 3.58 -10.99
C VAL A 23 -2.22 3.41 -11.59
N GLY A 24 -2.45 4.07 -12.72
CA GLY A 24 -3.57 3.83 -13.59
C GLY A 24 -3.51 2.36 -13.95
N SER A 25 -4.58 1.66 -13.57
CA SER A 25 -4.87 0.30 -13.97
C SER A 25 -4.85 0.20 -15.50
N GLU A 26 -3.70 -0.09 -16.11
CA GLU A 26 -3.64 -0.40 -17.54
C GLU A 26 -3.46 -1.89 -17.83
N ARG A 27 -3.27 -2.74 -16.80
CA ARG A 27 -3.44 -4.19 -16.95
C ARG A 27 -4.13 -4.77 -15.72
N PRO A 28 -5.36 -5.30 -15.84
CA PRO A 28 -5.97 -6.03 -14.75
C PRO A 28 -5.02 -7.13 -14.30
N GLY A 29 -4.66 -7.06 -13.03
CA GLY A 29 -3.96 -8.12 -12.35
C GLY A 29 -2.47 -7.94 -12.13
N LYS A 30 -1.71 -6.93 -12.59
CA LYS A 30 -0.27 -6.85 -12.22
C LYS A 30 -0.07 -6.89 -10.69
N PRO A 31 0.84 -7.73 -10.14
CA PRO A 31 1.08 -7.75 -8.70
C PRO A 31 1.58 -6.40 -8.17
N ILE A 32 1.04 -5.96 -7.04
CA ILE A 32 1.43 -4.76 -6.31
C ILE A 32 1.86 -5.20 -4.91
N CYS A 33 2.97 -4.66 -4.40
CA CYS A 33 3.44 -4.94 -3.06
C CYS A 33 3.88 -3.65 -2.36
N ALA A 34 3.29 -3.37 -1.20
CA ALA A 34 3.64 -2.21 -0.36
C ALA A 34 3.79 -2.62 1.10
N VAL A 35 4.75 -2.05 1.83
CA VAL A 35 5.03 -2.44 3.22
C VAL A 35 5.27 -1.19 4.07
N GLY A 36 4.76 -1.18 5.30
CA GLY A 36 4.93 -0.07 6.23
C GLY A 36 4.38 1.23 5.67
N HIS A 37 5.11 2.34 5.86
CA HIS A 37 4.73 3.66 5.35
C HIS A 37 4.57 3.69 3.82
N GLY A 38 5.15 2.74 3.07
CA GLY A 38 4.94 2.63 1.63
C GLY A 38 3.48 2.35 1.24
N VAL A 39 2.67 1.80 2.15
CA VAL A 39 1.24 1.57 1.92
C VAL A 39 0.48 2.88 1.72
N ALA A 40 0.94 4.00 2.28
CA ALA A 40 0.34 5.32 2.08
C ALA A 40 0.34 5.76 0.60
N ALA A 41 1.25 5.24 -0.22
CA ALA A 41 1.25 5.50 -1.66
C ALA A 41 0.03 4.91 -2.38
N LEU A 42 -0.64 3.91 -1.79
CA LEU A 42 -1.87 3.34 -2.36
C LEU A 42 -3.05 4.29 -2.20
N CYS A 43 -3.04 5.19 -1.22
CA CYS A 43 -4.18 6.07 -0.91
C CYS A 43 -4.48 7.10 -2.01
N CYS A 44 -3.51 7.39 -2.88
CA CYS A 44 -3.74 8.25 -4.04
C CYS A 44 -4.23 7.50 -5.29
N ALA A 45 -4.39 6.17 -5.20
CA ALA A 45 -4.80 5.33 -6.31
C ALA A 45 -6.31 5.45 -6.58
N THR A 46 -6.74 6.32 -7.49
CA THR A 46 -8.16 6.56 -7.78
C THR A 46 -8.52 6.24 -9.23
N ASN A 47 -9.75 5.76 -9.42
CA ASN A 47 -10.38 5.59 -10.74
C ASN A 47 -10.79 6.95 -11.32
N GLU A 48 -11.25 6.97 -12.58
CA GLU A 48 -11.70 8.21 -13.24
C GLU A 48 -12.87 8.90 -12.52
N ASP A 49 -13.73 8.12 -11.87
CA ASP A 49 -14.85 8.59 -11.04
C ASP A 49 -14.42 9.05 -9.63
N ARG A 50 -13.10 9.07 -9.36
CA ARG A 50 -12.46 9.38 -8.07
C ARG A 50 -12.68 8.35 -6.97
N SER A 51 -13.33 7.22 -7.25
CA SER A 51 -13.39 6.11 -6.29
C SER A 51 -11.98 5.54 -6.07
N TRP A 52 -11.72 5.06 -4.86
CA TRP A 52 -10.43 4.44 -4.55
C TRP A 52 -10.32 3.07 -5.24
N VAL A 53 -9.21 2.82 -5.93
CA VAL A 53 -8.98 1.60 -6.74
C VAL A 53 -9.09 0.32 -5.89
N PHE A 54 -8.78 0.41 -4.60
CA PHE A 54 -8.79 -0.72 -3.67
C PHE A 54 -10.04 -0.75 -2.76
N GLN A 55 -11.13 -0.08 -3.14
CA GLN A 55 -12.39 -0.23 -2.43
C GLN A 55 -12.82 -1.71 -2.38
N GLY A 56 -13.25 -2.17 -1.20
CA GLY A 56 -13.59 -3.57 -0.95
C GLY A 56 -12.41 -4.55 -0.92
N TYR A 57 -11.15 -4.07 -0.96
CA TYR A 57 -9.98 -4.92 -0.71
C TYR A 57 -9.73 -5.13 0.79
N SER A 58 -8.99 -6.19 1.11
CA SER A 58 -8.32 -6.33 2.40
C SER A 58 -6.91 -5.75 2.33
N VAL A 59 -6.56 -4.91 3.29
CA VAL A 59 -5.29 -4.17 3.34
C VAL A 59 -4.72 -4.17 4.76
N THR A 60 -3.40 -4.16 4.88
CA THR A 60 -2.69 -3.82 6.12
C THR A 60 -1.70 -2.68 5.86
N GLY A 61 -1.28 -2.02 6.93
CA GLY A 61 -0.20 -1.03 6.96
C GLY A 61 0.17 -0.75 8.41
N PRO A 62 0.99 0.28 8.70
CA PRO A 62 1.30 0.67 10.06
C PRO A 62 0.00 0.92 10.83
N SER A 63 -0.19 0.20 11.93
CA SER A 63 -1.40 0.37 12.74
C SER A 63 -1.35 1.69 13.49
N VAL A 64 -2.51 2.21 13.91
CA VAL A 64 -2.56 3.39 14.78
C VAL A 64 -1.71 3.17 16.04
N TYR A 65 -1.72 1.96 16.61
CA TYR A 65 -0.92 1.60 17.77
C TYR A 65 0.61 1.67 17.54
N GLU A 66 1.08 1.37 16.32
CA GLU A 66 2.48 1.59 15.94
C GLU A 66 2.77 3.09 15.75
N LEU A 67 1.87 3.81 15.09
CA LEU A 67 2.07 5.22 14.75
C LEU A 67 2.05 6.14 15.97
N VAL A 68 1.19 5.90 16.97
CA VAL A 68 1.08 6.75 18.19
C VAL A 68 2.37 6.78 19.01
N ARG A 69 3.23 5.78 18.88
CA ARG A 69 4.52 5.70 19.58
C ARG A 69 5.56 6.66 18.98
N ALA A 70 5.33 7.17 17.76
CA ALA A 70 6.23 8.10 17.10
C ALA A 70 5.97 9.54 17.57
N PRO A 71 7.01 10.35 17.84
CA PRO A 71 6.87 11.74 18.29
C PRO A 71 6.19 12.67 17.26
N GLY A 72 6.02 12.21 16.02
CA GLY A 72 5.36 12.92 14.93
C GLY A 72 3.89 12.57 14.72
N PHE A 73 3.30 11.66 15.51
CA PHE A 73 1.95 11.13 15.27
C PHE A 73 0.89 12.22 15.03
N ALA A 74 0.82 13.21 15.92
CA ALA A 74 -0.17 14.29 15.84
C ALA A 74 -0.01 15.21 14.61
N ARG A 75 1.09 15.08 13.86
CA ARG A 75 1.37 15.86 12.64
C ARG A 75 1.25 15.02 11.37
N LEU A 76 0.86 13.74 11.47
CA LEU A 76 0.71 12.89 10.30
C LEU A 76 -0.44 13.44 9.43
N PRO A 77 -0.22 13.66 8.13
CA PRO A 77 -1.26 14.14 7.22
C PRO A 77 -2.27 13.04 6.86
N LEU A 78 -1.93 11.78 7.16
CA LEU A 78 -2.69 10.60 6.77
C LEU A 78 -2.40 9.48 7.76
N ILE A 79 -3.47 8.83 8.22
CA ILE A 79 -3.42 7.55 8.93
C ILE A 79 -4.01 6.51 7.97
N VAL A 80 -3.18 5.58 7.50
CA VAL A 80 -3.57 4.58 6.49
C VAL A 80 -4.73 3.72 6.98
N GLU A 81 -4.67 3.29 8.25
CA GLU A 81 -5.74 2.50 8.87
C GLU A 81 -7.11 3.18 8.76
N ASP A 82 -7.18 4.47 9.14
CA ASP A 82 -8.43 5.23 9.08
C ASP A 82 -8.89 5.44 7.64
N PHE A 83 -7.97 5.83 6.74
CA PHE A 83 -8.28 6.01 5.32
C PHE A 83 -8.84 4.74 4.68
N VAL A 84 -8.24 3.57 4.96
CA VAL A 84 -8.69 2.29 4.39
C VAL A 84 -10.11 1.97 4.83
N LYS A 85 -10.41 2.18 6.12
CA LYS A 85 -11.75 1.96 6.68
C LYS A 85 -12.76 2.94 6.07
N ASP A 86 -12.42 4.23 6.01
CA ASP A 86 -13.28 5.29 5.47
C ASP A 86 -13.53 5.13 3.97
N ALA A 87 -12.56 4.62 3.21
CA ALA A 87 -12.68 4.35 1.78
C ALA A 87 -13.48 3.07 1.45
N GLY A 88 -13.98 2.35 2.46
CA GLY A 88 -14.81 1.16 2.27
C GLY A 88 -14.00 -0.12 1.99
N ALA A 89 -12.80 -0.24 2.55
CA ALA A 89 -11.98 -1.44 2.50
C ALA A 89 -11.77 -2.04 3.91
N GLY A 90 -11.39 -3.32 3.94
CA GLY A 90 -11.09 -4.02 5.19
C GLY A 90 -9.66 -3.75 5.63
N PHE A 91 -9.47 -3.11 6.77
CA PHE A 91 -8.15 -3.01 7.41
C PHE A 91 -7.98 -4.11 8.45
N SER A 92 -6.82 -4.76 8.46
CA SER A 92 -6.42 -5.69 9.54
C SER A 92 -4.98 -5.43 9.96
N ALA A 93 -4.69 -5.59 11.24
CA ALA A 93 -3.36 -5.49 11.81
C ALA A 93 -3.17 -6.57 12.89
N SER A 94 -1.93 -7.00 13.08
CA SER A 94 -1.52 -7.75 14.27
C SER A 94 -1.03 -6.81 15.36
N GLU A 95 -0.61 -7.38 16.50
CA GLU A 95 0.07 -6.64 17.56
C GLU A 95 1.21 -5.74 17.01
N PRO A 96 1.49 -4.59 17.65
CA PRO A 96 2.57 -3.71 17.23
C PRO A 96 3.91 -4.47 17.11
N ASP A 97 4.69 -4.14 16.08
CA ASP A 97 5.98 -4.77 15.76
C ASP A 97 5.90 -6.26 15.32
N ALA A 98 4.73 -6.90 15.40
CA ALA A 98 4.53 -8.26 14.91
C ALA A 98 4.48 -8.30 13.38
N VAL A 99 4.89 -9.43 12.81
CA VAL A 99 4.81 -9.67 11.36
C VAL A 99 3.35 -9.85 10.96
N HIS A 100 2.86 -9.03 10.02
CA HIS A 100 1.52 -9.15 9.46
C HIS A 100 1.51 -8.78 7.98
N VAL A 101 0.99 -9.69 7.15
CA VAL A 101 0.91 -9.53 5.70
C VAL A 101 -0.50 -9.88 5.26
N VAL A 102 -1.07 -9.03 4.41
CA VAL A 102 -2.35 -9.27 3.74
C VAL A 102 -2.09 -9.43 2.25
N LEU A 103 -2.55 -10.54 1.70
CA LEU A 103 -2.60 -10.81 0.27
C LEU A 103 -4.08 -10.85 -0.16
N ASP A 104 -4.48 -9.94 -1.03
CA ASP A 104 -5.82 -9.91 -1.64
C ASP A 104 -5.69 -9.72 -3.15
N ARG A 105 -6.12 -10.74 -3.92
CA ARG A 105 -6.03 -10.79 -5.39
C ARG A 105 -4.60 -10.57 -5.88
N HIS A 106 -4.29 -9.36 -6.34
CA HIS A 106 -2.97 -8.98 -6.85
C HIS A 106 -2.27 -7.95 -5.96
N LEU A 107 -2.85 -7.61 -4.81
CA LEU A 107 -2.29 -6.67 -3.85
C LEU A 107 -1.70 -7.43 -2.66
N VAL A 108 -0.43 -7.19 -2.38
CA VAL A 108 0.26 -7.61 -1.17
C VAL A 108 0.55 -6.38 -0.33
N THR A 109 0.14 -6.40 0.93
CA THR A 109 0.50 -5.35 1.88
C THR A 109 1.12 -5.93 3.15
N GLY A 110 2.08 -5.22 3.73
CA GLY A 110 2.73 -5.61 4.99
C GLY A 110 2.66 -4.48 6.02
N GLN A 111 2.38 -4.83 7.28
CA GLN A 111 2.18 -3.87 8.36
C GLN A 111 3.43 -3.02 8.63
N ASN A 112 4.58 -3.67 8.83
CA ASN A 112 5.80 -3.02 9.30
C ASN A 112 7.06 -3.61 8.65
N ALA A 113 8.25 -3.16 9.08
CA ALA A 113 9.52 -3.59 8.52
C ALA A 113 9.74 -5.11 8.62
N GLY A 114 9.33 -5.74 9.74
CA GLY A 114 9.39 -7.19 9.92
C GLY A 114 8.56 -7.97 8.90
N SER A 115 7.53 -7.33 8.36
CA SER A 115 6.63 -7.92 7.35
C SER A 115 7.22 -7.92 5.93
N THR A 116 8.40 -7.33 5.72
CA THR A 116 9.00 -7.18 4.38
C THR A 116 9.30 -8.52 3.72
N VAL A 117 9.98 -9.44 4.40
CA VAL A 117 10.36 -10.74 3.84
C VAL A 117 9.13 -11.56 3.43
N PRO A 118 8.13 -11.79 4.30
CA PRO A 118 6.94 -12.54 3.90
C PRO A 118 6.10 -11.82 2.83
N ALA A 119 6.07 -10.49 2.80
CA ALA A 119 5.40 -9.75 1.72
C ALA A 119 6.08 -9.99 0.37
N VAL A 120 7.41 -9.92 0.31
CA VAL A 120 8.18 -10.18 -0.92
C VAL A 120 8.04 -11.64 -1.36
N GLN A 121 8.00 -12.60 -0.43
CA GLN A 121 7.75 -14.01 -0.76
C GLN A 121 6.37 -14.18 -1.42
N ASN A 122 5.31 -13.60 -0.85
CA ASN A 122 3.97 -13.62 -1.46
C ASN A 122 3.94 -12.96 -2.85
N LEU A 123 4.67 -11.86 -3.03
CA LEU A 123 4.81 -11.21 -4.34
C LEU A 123 5.48 -12.15 -5.37
N LEU A 124 6.55 -12.84 -4.99
CA LEU A 124 7.22 -13.80 -5.88
C LEU A 124 6.30 -14.95 -6.28
N PHE A 125 5.50 -15.48 -5.33
CA PHE A 125 4.48 -16.48 -5.65
C PHE A 125 3.45 -15.94 -6.66
N LEU A 126 2.91 -14.74 -6.44
CA LEU A 126 1.97 -14.10 -7.37
C LEU A 126 2.55 -13.89 -8.78
N CYS A 127 3.84 -13.58 -8.88
CA CYS A 127 4.53 -13.44 -10.16
C CYS A 127 4.75 -14.79 -10.84
N GLY A 128 5.11 -15.83 -10.08
CA GLY A 128 5.41 -17.17 -10.60
C GLY A 128 4.18 -17.99 -11.00
N SER A 129 3.02 -17.74 -10.40
CA SER A 129 1.75 -18.42 -10.74
C SER A 129 1.10 -17.94 -12.05
N ARG A 130 1.67 -16.91 -12.70
CA ARG A 130 1.20 -16.39 -14.00
C ARG A 130 1.94 -17.12 -15.12
N LYS A 131 1.38 -18.22 -15.58
CA LYS A 131 1.78 -18.89 -16.83
C LYS A 131 0.75 -18.60 -17.91
#